data_AF-E9HU79-F1
#
_entry.id   AF-E9HU79-F1
#
_cell.length_a   1.000
_cell.length_b   1.000
_cell.length_c   1.000
_cell.angle_alpha   90.00
_cell.angle_beta   90.00
_cell.angle_gamma   90.00
#
_symmetry.space_group_name_H-M   'P 1'
#
loop_
_entity.id
_entity.type
_entity.pdbx_description
1 polymer ?
#
loop_
_entity_poly.entity_id
_entity_poly.type
_entity_poly.pdbx_seq_one_letter_code
_entity_poly.pdbx_strand_id
1 'polypeptide(L)'
;MKIPIAMYCGLLLSIVAAAKIDYNGHVVIRAFPTTTEQLDVLKDWSTQSISFVDFWFLPTKIGKFVDIHVSPEWYSSVVQTLKDMNIFHKIQIADLGEMERQEQQNIALRRALYNGNKAIDLENYQTYEEVMVYLADLANTNALVSTKIGGSSQEGRDIVQTIISSDLSANKPVLFFECNMHAREWITAATCIWIIDQITSGYGSDSEITALVDQYDWKFVPIANPDGYAYTWSNVSVAIILLTLNNDRLWRKNRVFNGGWQLKIWVYEDSESQRFREILEILRDSERFYEISARF
;
A
#
# COMPACT_ATOMS: atom_id res chain seq x y z
N MET A 1 31.81 10.38 61.63
CA MET A 1 31.57 9.08 60.97
C MET A 1 30.54 9.33 59.87
N LYS A 2 30.98 9.39 58.60
CA LYS A 2 30.12 9.74 57.45
C LYS A 2 29.52 8.46 56.87
N ILE A 3 28.19 8.36 56.79
CA ILE A 3 27.49 7.29 56.08
C ILE A 3 27.15 7.84 54.69
N PRO A 4 27.59 7.23 53.57
CA PRO A 4 27.20 7.69 52.25
C PRO A 4 25.82 7.11 51.87
N ILE A 5 24.90 7.99 51.47
CA ILE A 5 23.64 7.64 50.83
C ILE A 5 23.96 7.24 49.39
N ALA A 6 24.01 5.95 49.11
CA ALA A 6 24.00 5.44 47.74
C ALA A 6 22.55 5.41 47.25
N MET A 7 22.20 6.38 46.41
CA MET A 7 20.90 6.48 45.74
C MET A 7 20.87 5.47 44.59
N TYR A 8 20.26 4.30 44.82
CA TYR A 8 19.93 3.36 43.74
C TYR A 8 18.70 3.88 42.99
N CYS A 9 18.92 4.66 41.92
CA CYS A 9 17.90 4.86 40.89
C CYS A 9 17.95 3.68 39.92
N GLY A 10 17.21 2.61 40.24
CA GLY A 10 16.92 1.54 39.29
C GLY A 10 15.99 2.08 38.21
N LEU A 11 16.52 2.39 37.03
CA LEU A 11 15.72 2.70 35.86
C LEU A 11 15.14 1.37 35.34
N LEU A 12 13.91 1.05 35.75
CA LEU A 12 13.14 -0.01 35.11
C LEU A 12 12.74 0.48 33.71
N LEU A 13 13.57 0.17 32.72
CA LEU A 13 13.18 0.20 31.30
C LEU A 13 12.22 -0.97 31.09
N SER A 14 10.93 -0.74 31.31
CA SER A 14 9.89 -1.59 30.74
C SER A 14 9.97 -1.47 29.22
N ILE A 15 10.54 -2.48 28.56
CA ILE A 15 10.39 -2.67 27.12
C ILE A 15 8.91 -2.99 26.91
N VAL A 16 8.11 -1.96 26.65
CA VAL A 16 6.78 -2.16 26.09
C VAL A 16 7.01 -2.53 24.64
N ALA A 17 6.88 -3.82 24.32
CA ALA A 17 6.88 -4.26 22.93
C ALA A 17 5.74 -3.52 22.20
N ALA A 18 6.04 -2.94 21.04
CA ALA A 18 5.02 -2.42 20.14
C ALA A 18 4.02 -3.56 19.83
N ALA A 19 2.73 -3.36 20.13
CA ALA A 19 1.73 -4.41 19.96
C ALA A 19 1.08 -4.27 18.58
N LYS A 20 1.39 -5.15 17.64
CA LYS A 20 0.69 -5.22 16.36
C LYS A 20 -0.84 -5.30 16.58
N ILE A 21 -1.64 -4.60 15.75
CA ILE A 21 -3.09 -4.81 15.77
C ILE A 21 -3.39 -6.27 15.42
N ASP A 22 -4.14 -6.95 16.29
CA ASP A 22 -4.53 -8.34 16.08
C ASP A 22 -5.87 -8.40 15.31
N TYR A 23 -5.88 -9.13 14.20
CA TYR A 23 -7.08 -9.35 13.38
C TYR A 23 -7.69 -10.74 13.57
N ASN A 24 -7.29 -11.50 14.59
CA ASN A 24 -7.87 -12.79 14.90
C ASN A 24 -9.40 -12.72 15.02
N GLY A 25 -10.09 -13.53 14.20
CA GLY A 25 -11.55 -13.59 14.19
C GLY A 25 -12.24 -12.38 13.56
N HIS A 26 -11.50 -11.40 13.04
CA HIS A 26 -12.10 -10.37 12.19
C HIS A 26 -12.58 -11.00 10.89
N VAL A 27 -13.71 -10.53 10.39
CA VAL A 27 -14.32 -11.02 9.15
C VAL A 27 -14.47 -9.91 8.13
N VAL A 28 -14.54 -10.29 6.86
CA VAL A 28 -15.03 -9.40 5.80
C VAL A 28 -16.35 -9.94 5.28
N ILE A 29 -17.41 -9.14 5.39
CA ILE A 29 -18.75 -9.45 4.91
C ILE A 29 -18.97 -8.74 3.58
N ARG A 30 -19.38 -9.49 2.56
CA ARG A 30 -19.87 -8.93 1.30
C ARG A 30 -21.38 -8.82 1.34
N ALA A 31 -21.91 -7.60 1.27
CA ALA A 31 -23.34 -7.31 1.30
C ALA A 31 -23.82 -6.67 -0.02
N PHE A 32 -25.08 -6.87 -0.38
CA PHE A 32 -25.67 -6.45 -1.65
C PHE A 32 -26.92 -5.59 -1.40
N PRO A 33 -26.80 -4.25 -1.28
CA PRO A 33 -27.96 -3.37 -1.19
C PRO A 33 -28.75 -3.38 -2.49
N THR A 34 -30.05 -3.62 -2.41
CA THR A 34 -31.00 -3.69 -3.54
C THR A 34 -32.06 -2.60 -3.50
N THR A 35 -32.16 -1.84 -2.39
CA THR A 35 -33.05 -0.69 -2.25
C THR A 35 -32.27 0.57 -1.87
N THR A 36 -32.88 1.74 -2.07
CA THR A 36 -32.31 3.03 -1.65
C THR A 36 -32.08 3.07 -0.14
N GLU A 37 -33.05 2.61 0.65
CA GLU A 37 -32.95 2.56 2.12
C GLU A 37 -31.78 1.70 2.60
N GLN A 38 -31.58 0.53 2.00
CA GLN A 38 -30.43 -0.33 2.30
C GLN A 38 -29.09 0.35 1.96
N LEU A 39 -29.03 1.03 0.82
CA LEU A 39 -27.83 1.75 0.40
C LEU A 39 -27.52 2.93 1.34
N ASP A 40 -28.54 3.68 1.75
CA ASP A 40 -28.39 4.86 2.58
C ASP A 40 -27.92 4.50 3.99
N VAL A 41 -28.43 3.43 4.60
CA VAL A 41 -27.92 2.95 5.90
C VAL A 41 -26.45 2.54 5.81
N LEU A 42 -26.03 1.86 4.74
CA LEU A 42 -24.64 1.50 4.55
C LEU A 42 -23.75 2.74 4.33
N LYS A 43 -24.25 3.76 3.61
CA LYS A 43 -23.55 5.04 3.47
C LYS A 43 -23.41 5.76 4.80
N ASP A 44 -24.45 5.77 5.62
CA ASP A 44 -24.40 6.34 6.96
C ASP A 44 -23.34 5.64 7.81
N TRP A 45 -23.27 4.31 7.79
CA TRP A 45 -22.20 3.57 8.47
C TRP A 45 -20.81 3.97 7.96
N SER A 46 -20.65 4.15 6.65
CA SER A 46 -19.36 4.51 6.05
C SER A 46 -18.92 5.95 6.34
N THR A 47 -19.85 6.82 6.72
CA THR A 47 -19.59 8.26 6.96
C THR A 47 -19.50 8.60 8.44
N GLN A 48 -20.16 7.82 9.30
CA GLN A 48 -19.97 7.97 10.73
C GLN A 48 -18.52 7.54 11.04
N SER A 49 -17.73 8.45 11.60
CA SER A 49 -16.34 8.24 12.01
C SER A 49 -16.22 7.29 13.21
N ILE A 50 -16.90 6.15 13.16
CA ILE A 50 -16.98 5.20 14.27
C ILE A 50 -16.12 4.00 13.94
N SER A 51 -15.26 3.64 14.89
CA SER A 51 -14.17 2.67 14.73
C SER A 51 -14.62 1.21 14.62
N PHE A 52 -15.91 0.91 14.46
CA PHE A 52 -16.42 -0.46 14.54
C PHE A 52 -16.60 -1.15 13.19
N VAL A 53 -16.55 -0.41 12.07
CA VAL A 53 -16.61 -0.96 10.71
C VAL A 53 -15.63 -0.25 9.79
N ASP A 54 -14.88 -1.01 8.99
CA ASP A 54 -14.04 -0.50 7.91
C ASP A 54 -14.57 -0.98 6.55
N PHE A 55 -14.94 -0.05 5.67
CA PHE A 55 -15.41 -0.39 4.33
C PHE A 55 -14.24 -0.53 3.36
N TRP A 56 -14.07 -1.74 2.84
CA TRP A 56 -13.07 -2.03 1.79
C TRP A 56 -13.63 -1.69 0.40
N PHE A 57 -14.93 -1.92 0.20
CA PHE A 57 -15.67 -1.43 -0.96
C PHE A 57 -16.85 -0.58 -0.50
N LEU A 58 -16.81 0.70 -0.88
CA LEU A 58 -17.78 1.69 -0.40
C LEU A 58 -19.17 1.51 -1.02
N PRO A 59 -20.25 1.82 -0.27
CA PRO A 59 -21.62 1.85 -0.77
C PRO A 59 -21.83 2.98 -1.78
N THR A 60 -21.73 2.66 -3.07
CA THR A 60 -21.85 3.65 -4.15
C THR A 60 -23.24 3.67 -4.78
N LYS A 61 -23.75 2.50 -5.19
CA LYS A 61 -25.02 2.38 -5.91
C LYS A 61 -25.74 1.06 -5.61
N ILE A 62 -27.04 1.06 -5.86
CA ILE A 62 -27.91 -0.11 -5.74
C ILE A 62 -27.43 -1.23 -6.67
N GLY A 63 -27.49 -2.47 -6.20
CA GLY A 63 -27.09 -3.68 -6.94
C GLY A 63 -25.58 -3.88 -7.04
N LYS A 64 -24.76 -2.97 -6.51
CA LYS A 64 -23.32 -3.20 -6.32
C LYS A 64 -23.05 -3.67 -4.91
N PHE A 65 -22.13 -4.62 -4.80
CA PHE A 65 -21.73 -5.13 -3.50
C PHE A 65 -20.91 -4.09 -2.73
N VAL A 66 -20.91 -4.24 -1.42
CA VAL A 66 -19.99 -3.59 -0.48
C VAL A 66 -19.23 -4.67 0.27
N ASP A 67 -17.99 -4.38 0.66
CA ASP A 67 -17.19 -5.24 1.51
C ASP A 67 -16.91 -4.52 2.81
N ILE A 68 -17.23 -5.19 3.91
CA ILE A 68 -17.32 -4.63 5.24
C ILE A 68 -16.40 -5.46 6.15
N HIS A 69 -15.28 -4.88 6.57
CA HIS A 69 -14.44 -5.44 7.62
C HIS A 69 -15.08 -5.17 8.98
N VAL A 70 -15.26 -6.25 9.75
CA VAL A 70 -15.96 -6.23 11.04
C VAL A 70 -15.11 -6.97 12.08
N SER A 71 -14.92 -6.36 13.25
CA SER A 71 -14.25 -7.00 14.38
C SER A 71 -15.17 -7.99 15.12
N PRO A 72 -14.63 -8.97 15.85
CA PRO A 72 -15.41 -9.98 16.56
C PRO A 72 -16.50 -9.39 17.48
N GLU A 73 -16.20 -8.26 18.13
CA GLU A 73 -17.11 -7.60 19.08
C GLU A 73 -18.38 -7.08 18.40
N TRP A 74 -18.29 -6.72 17.12
CA TRP A 74 -19.37 -6.07 16.38
C TRP A 74 -20.08 -6.98 15.38
N TYR A 75 -19.53 -8.18 15.15
CA TYR A 75 -20.07 -9.13 14.19
C TYR A 75 -21.57 -9.38 14.35
N SER A 76 -22.01 -9.68 15.58
CA SER A 76 -23.42 -9.97 15.87
C SER A 76 -24.33 -8.79 15.53
N SER A 77 -23.95 -7.57 15.90
CA SER A 77 -24.73 -6.35 15.68
C SER A 77 -24.83 -6.01 14.18
N VAL A 78 -23.72 -6.13 13.44
CA VAL A 78 -23.69 -5.87 12.00
C VAL A 78 -24.55 -6.91 11.27
N VAL A 79 -24.35 -8.20 11.53
CA VAL A 79 -25.11 -9.28 10.86
C VAL A 79 -26.60 -9.19 11.19
N GLN A 80 -26.97 -8.86 12.43
CA GLN A 80 -28.37 -8.70 12.80
C GLN A 80 -29.01 -7.55 12.01
N THR A 81 -28.33 -6.41 11.89
CA THR A 81 -28.85 -5.27 11.11
C THR A 81 -29.01 -5.62 9.63
N LEU A 82 -28.02 -6.32 9.04
CA LEU A 82 -28.13 -6.78 7.66
C LEU A 82 -29.33 -7.73 7.45
N LYS A 83 -29.62 -8.60 8.43
CA LYS A 83 -30.79 -9.49 8.40
C LYS A 83 -32.10 -8.72 8.54
N ASP A 84 -32.20 -7.81 9.51
CA ASP A 84 -33.41 -7.04 9.77
C ASP A 84 -33.81 -6.18 8.56
N MET A 85 -32.82 -5.66 7.84
CA MET A 85 -33.01 -4.91 6.60
C MET A 85 -33.19 -5.78 5.34
N ASN A 86 -33.19 -7.11 5.47
CA ASN A 86 -33.22 -8.06 4.35
C ASN A 86 -32.13 -7.79 3.30
N ILE A 87 -30.93 -7.41 3.75
CA ILE A 87 -29.76 -7.25 2.87
C ILE A 87 -29.11 -8.62 2.68
N PHE A 88 -29.07 -9.10 1.44
CA PHE A 88 -28.34 -10.32 1.11
C PHE A 88 -26.84 -10.11 1.40
N HIS A 89 -26.23 -11.03 2.15
CA HIS A 89 -24.83 -10.96 2.52
C HIS A 89 -24.20 -12.34 2.65
N LYS A 90 -22.87 -12.39 2.48
CA LYS A 90 -22.05 -13.58 2.68
C LYS A 90 -20.73 -13.22 3.35
N ILE A 91 -20.13 -14.19 4.04
CA ILE A 91 -18.76 -14.06 4.52
C ILE A 91 -17.82 -14.20 3.30
N GLN A 92 -17.03 -13.15 3.05
CA GLN A 92 -16.03 -13.12 1.98
C GLN A 92 -14.65 -13.55 2.52
N ILE A 93 -14.30 -13.15 3.74
CA ILE A 93 -13.11 -13.59 4.47
C ILE A 93 -13.56 -13.97 5.88
N ALA A 94 -13.29 -15.22 6.28
CA ALA A 94 -13.76 -15.78 7.55
C ALA A 94 -12.82 -15.52 8.73
N ASP A 95 -11.52 -15.35 8.46
CA ASP A 95 -10.53 -14.95 9.47
C ASP A 95 -9.45 -14.12 8.78
N LEU A 96 -9.49 -12.81 9.02
CA LEU A 96 -8.53 -11.88 8.45
C LEU A 96 -7.14 -12.00 9.10
N GLY A 97 -7.09 -12.38 10.38
CA GLY A 97 -5.83 -12.63 11.09
C GLY A 97 -5.06 -13.81 10.50
N GLU A 98 -5.78 -14.84 10.02
CA GLU A 98 -5.16 -15.96 9.30
C GLU A 98 -4.57 -15.53 7.96
N MET A 99 -5.32 -14.77 7.16
CA MET A 99 -4.82 -14.23 5.89
C MET A 99 -3.56 -13.38 6.09
N GLU A 100 -3.54 -12.55 7.13
CA GLU A 100 -2.38 -11.72 7.47
C GLU A 100 -1.17 -12.59 7.87
N ARG A 101 -1.35 -13.61 8.70
CA ARG A 101 -0.27 -14.53 9.07
C ARG A 101 0.31 -15.24 7.85
N GLN A 102 -0.55 -15.71 6.95
CA GLN A 102 -0.12 -16.37 5.71
C GLN A 102 0.68 -15.42 4.82
N GLU A 103 0.23 -14.17 4.66
CA GLU A 103 0.99 -13.14 3.94
C GLU A 103 2.39 -12.95 4.55
N GLN A 104 2.49 -12.78 5.87
CA GLN A 104 3.78 -12.57 6.55
C GLN A 104 4.70 -13.80 6.45
N GLN A 105 4.14 -15.02 6.54
CA GLN A 105 4.89 -16.25 6.32
C GLN A 105 5.41 -16.37 4.90
N ASN A 106 4.59 -16.02 3.89
CA ASN A 106 4.98 -16.04 2.49
C ASN A 106 6.10 -15.01 2.21
N ILE A 107 5.99 -13.79 2.75
CA ILE A 107 7.02 -12.76 2.64
C ILE A 107 8.34 -13.26 3.26
N ALA A 108 8.29 -13.81 4.47
CA ALA A 108 9.47 -14.29 5.17
C ALA A 108 10.13 -15.48 4.45
N LEU A 109 9.32 -16.42 3.95
CA LEU A 109 9.80 -17.57 3.19
C LEU A 109 10.49 -17.12 1.88
N ARG A 110 9.87 -16.21 1.13
CA ARG A 110 10.48 -15.66 -0.10
C ARG A 110 11.79 -14.93 0.19
N ARG A 111 11.83 -14.10 1.23
CA ARG A 111 13.09 -13.44 1.67
C ARG A 111 14.18 -14.45 2.02
N ALA A 112 13.84 -15.55 2.68
CA ALA A 112 14.80 -16.59 3.04
C ALA A 112 15.30 -17.40 1.83
N LEU A 113 14.47 -17.53 0.78
CA LEU A 113 14.81 -18.24 -0.46
C LEU A 113 15.47 -17.34 -1.51
N TYR A 114 15.42 -16.02 -1.33
CA TYR A 114 15.95 -15.06 -2.28
C TYR A 114 17.48 -15.16 -2.36
N ASN A 115 17.98 -15.44 -3.57
CA ASN A 115 19.39 -15.73 -3.81
C ASN A 115 20.25 -14.49 -4.15
N GLY A 116 19.65 -13.30 -4.20
CA GLY A 116 20.37 -12.05 -4.49
C GLY A 116 20.73 -11.82 -5.96
N ASN A 117 20.20 -12.61 -6.89
CA ASN A 117 20.54 -12.48 -8.32
C ASN A 117 19.97 -11.22 -8.99
N LYS A 118 19.01 -10.54 -8.34
CA LYS A 118 18.49 -9.23 -8.76
C LYS A 118 18.73 -8.20 -7.66
N ALA A 119 18.65 -6.91 -8.02
CA ALA A 119 18.73 -5.83 -7.03
C ALA A 119 17.54 -5.83 -6.05
N ILE A 120 16.37 -6.35 -6.48
CA ILE A 120 15.17 -6.46 -5.66
C ILE A 120 14.33 -7.69 -6.03
N ASP A 121 13.65 -8.27 -5.04
CA ASP A 121 12.69 -9.37 -5.25
C ASP A 121 11.32 -8.84 -5.70
N LEU A 122 11.11 -8.76 -7.01
CA LEU A 122 9.87 -8.24 -7.59
C LEU A 122 8.65 -9.15 -7.38
N GLU A 123 8.85 -10.37 -6.88
CA GLU A 123 7.76 -11.29 -6.52
C GLU A 123 7.43 -11.25 -5.02
N ASN A 124 7.91 -10.23 -4.32
CA ASN A 124 7.68 -10.05 -2.89
C ASN A 124 7.37 -8.59 -2.54
N TYR A 125 6.68 -8.39 -1.41
CA TYR A 125 6.44 -7.06 -0.88
C TYR A 125 7.71 -6.51 -0.21
N GLN A 126 7.94 -5.22 -0.44
CA GLN A 126 9.17 -4.51 -0.07
C GLN A 126 8.86 -3.40 0.93
N THR A 127 9.68 -3.23 1.96
CA THR A 127 9.53 -2.10 2.89
C THR A 127 9.85 -0.78 2.18
N TYR A 128 9.49 0.34 2.81
CA TYR A 128 9.85 1.66 2.29
C TYR A 128 11.37 1.78 2.05
N GLU A 129 12.17 1.32 3.01
CA GLU A 129 13.63 1.40 2.96
C GLU A 129 14.19 0.55 1.81
N GLU A 130 13.69 -0.67 1.62
CA GLU A 130 14.10 -1.56 0.52
C GLU A 130 13.80 -0.92 -0.84
N VAL A 131 12.62 -0.30 -0.99
CA VAL A 131 12.27 0.42 -2.22
C VAL A 131 13.19 1.63 -2.43
N MET A 132 13.47 2.44 -1.42
CA MET A 132 14.34 3.61 -1.56
C MET A 132 15.77 3.20 -1.95
N VAL A 133 16.31 2.13 -1.34
CA VAL A 133 17.62 1.59 -1.69
C VAL A 133 17.66 1.12 -3.15
N TYR A 134 16.64 0.39 -3.59
CA TYR A 134 16.54 -0.07 -4.98
C TYR A 134 16.49 1.10 -5.98
N LEU A 135 15.67 2.12 -5.73
CA LEU A 135 15.56 3.27 -6.63
C LEU A 135 16.86 4.09 -6.70
N ALA A 136 17.56 4.21 -5.57
CA ALA A 136 18.87 4.87 -5.53
C ALA A 136 19.93 4.07 -6.29
N ASP A 137 19.99 2.75 -6.09
CA ASP A 137 20.92 1.88 -6.82
C ASP A 137 20.64 1.89 -8.33
N LEU A 138 19.37 1.81 -8.72
CA LEU A 138 18.95 1.87 -10.12
C LEU A 138 19.35 3.19 -10.78
N ALA A 139 19.18 4.33 -10.11
CA ALA A 139 19.62 5.63 -10.63
C ALA A 139 21.15 5.76 -10.73
N ASN A 140 21.90 5.07 -9.87
CA ASN A 140 23.37 5.08 -9.92
C ASN A 140 23.93 4.16 -11.01
N THR A 141 23.20 3.10 -11.37
CA THR A 141 23.67 2.04 -12.28
C THR A 141 23.06 2.12 -13.68
N ASN A 142 21.96 2.84 -13.87
CA ASN A 142 21.28 2.99 -15.16
C ASN A 142 21.18 4.46 -15.58
N ALA A 143 21.84 4.80 -16.70
CA ALA A 143 21.91 6.18 -17.21
C ALA A 143 20.55 6.76 -17.67
N LEU A 144 19.54 5.92 -17.91
CA LEU A 144 18.18 6.38 -18.22
C LEU A 144 17.45 6.91 -16.99
N VAL A 145 17.91 6.54 -15.80
CA VAL A 145 17.17 6.69 -14.55
C VAL A 145 17.77 7.81 -13.73
N SER A 146 16.91 8.68 -13.23
CA SER A 146 17.27 9.64 -12.19
C SER A 146 16.19 9.66 -11.11
N THR A 147 16.56 10.06 -9.91
CA THR A 147 15.62 10.23 -8.79
C THR A 147 15.68 11.66 -8.29
N LYS A 148 14.55 12.14 -7.77
CA LYS A 148 14.48 13.41 -7.04
C LYS A 148 13.52 13.29 -5.88
N ILE A 149 13.80 14.04 -4.82
CA ILE A 149 12.88 14.18 -3.70
C ILE A 149 11.79 15.18 -4.12
N GLY A 150 10.55 14.71 -4.23
CA GLY A 150 9.37 15.53 -4.57
C GLY A 150 8.75 16.22 -3.35
N GLY A 151 9.10 15.77 -2.15
CA GLY A 151 8.66 16.31 -0.88
C GLY A 151 9.03 15.40 0.27
N SER A 152 8.65 15.76 1.49
CA SER A 152 8.82 14.94 2.68
C SER A 152 7.48 14.76 3.38
N SER A 153 7.31 13.60 3.99
CA SER A 153 6.13 13.22 4.76
C SER A 153 6.10 13.91 6.13
N GLN A 154 5.07 13.63 6.92
CA GLN A 154 4.90 14.25 8.23
C GLN A 154 5.90 13.70 9.25
N GLU A 155 6.23 12.41 9.14
CA GLU A 155 7.25 11.77 9.97
C GLU A 155 8.66 11.90 9.36
N GLY A 156 8.82 12.72 8.31
CA GLY A 156 10.13 13.08 7.74
C GLY A 156 10.71 12.09 6.74
N ARG A 157 9.91 11.18 6.17
CA ARG A 157 10.32 10.28 5.08
C ARG A 157 10.22 10.98 3.74
N ASP A 158 11.18 10.75 2.87
CA ASP A 158 11.16 11.31 1.52
C ASP A 158 10.06 10.69 0.65
N ILE A 159 9.43 11.53 -0.16
CA ILE A 159 8.55 11.11 -1.25
C ILE A 159 9.38 11.22 -2.53
N VAL A 160 9.93 10.09 -2.95
CA VAL A 160 10.86 10.01 -4.09
C VAL A 160 10.11 9.85 -5.40
N GLN A 161 10.45 10.69 -6.37
CA GLN A 161 10.06 10.54 -7.77
C GLN A 161 11.22 9.91 -8.55
N THR A 162 10.94 8.81 -9.24
CA THR A 162 11.85 8.19 -10.22
C THR A 162 11.47 8.66 -11.62
N ILE A 163 12.47 9.07 -12.39
CA ILE A 163 12.32 9.58 -13.75
C ILE A 163 13.11 8.65 -14.67
N ILE A 164 12.46 8.16 -15.73
CA ILE A 164 13.10 7.34 -16.77
C ILE A 164 12.94 8.07 -18.11
N SER A 165 14.05 8.37 -18.77
CA SER A 165 14.06 9.03 -20.08
C SER A 165 15.33 8.73 -20.87
N SER A 166 15.17 8.54 -22.18
CA SER A 166 16.30 8.50 -23.13
C SER A 166 16.91 9.88 -23.44
N ASP A 167 16.14 10.96 -23.28
CA ASP A 167 16.62 12.34 -23.46
C ASP A 167 15.66 13.33 -22.79
N LEU A 168 16.03 13.82 -21.60
CA LEU A 168 15.25 14.81 -20.86
C LEU A 168 15.22 16.19 -21.53
N SER A 169 16.14 16.47 -22.46
CA SER A 169 16.19 17.75 -23.18
C SER A 169 15.19 17.83 -24.34
N ALA A 170 14.69 16.67 -24.80
CA ALA A 170 13.75 16.56 -25.91
C ALA A 170 12.32 17.02 -25.58
N ASN A 171 12.02 17.33 -24.31
CA ASN A 171 10.70 17.78 -23.83
C ASN A 171 9.56 16.87 -24.31
N LYS A 172 9.74 15.55 -24.11
CA LYS A 172 8.77 14.51 -24.46
C LYS A 172 7.51 14.61 -23.59
N PRO A 173 6.34 14.16 -24.06
CA PRO A 173 5.16 13.99 -23.22
C PRO A 173 5.47 13.12 -22.00
N VAL A 174 4.84 13.43 -20.87
CA VAL A 174 5.13 12.79 -19.58
C VAL A 174 4.02 11.83 -19.19
N LEU A 175 4.37 10.59 -18.91
CA LEU A 175 3.50 9.63 -18.25
C LEU A 175 3.82 9.63 -16.75
N PHE A 176 2.82 10.00 -15.93
CA PHE A 176 2.97 10.13 -14.49
C PHE A 176 2.18 9.05 -13.75
N PHE A 177 2.87 8.30 -12.89
CA PHE A 177 2.32 7.21 -12.10
C PHE A 177 2.51 7.51 -10.61
N GLU A 178 1.40 7.67 -9.90
CA GLU A 178 1.38 7.76 -8.44
C GLU A 178 0.83 6.46 -7.86
N CYS A 179 1.59 5.85 -6.97
CA CYS A 179 1.29 4.55 -6.39
C CYS A 179 1.23 4.66 -4.85
N ASN A 180 0.49 3.75 -4.22
CA ASN A 180 0.41 3.59 -2.77
C ASN A 180 0.07 4.87 -1.99
N MET A 181 -0.85 5.68 -2.51
CA MET A 181 -1.46 6.79 -1.75
C MET A 181 -2.22 6.26 -0.51
N HIS A 182 -2.86 5.09 -0.65
CA HIS A 182 -3.42 4.35 0.46
C HIS A 182 -2.45 3.27 0.93
N ALA A 183 -2.04 3.37 2.19
CA ALA A 183 -0.94 2.58 2.71
C ALA A 183 -1.13 1.06 2.60
N ARG A 184 -2.30 0.52 2.99
CA ARG A 184 -2.61 -0.93 2.95
C ARG A 184 -2.62 -1.56 1.55
N GLU A 185 -2.68 -0.76 0.49
CA GLU A 185 -2.78 -1.23 -0.90
C GLU A 185 -1.37 -1.57 -1.45
N TRP A 186 -0.67 -2.49 -0.78
CA TRP A 186 0.73 -2.86 -1.06
C TRP A 186 0.99 -3.26 -2.51
N ILE A 187 0.03 -3.91 -3.16
CA ILE A 187 0.13 -4.31 -4.56
C ILE A 187 0.39 -3.13 -5.50
N THR A 188 -0.07 -1.92 -5.14
CA THR A 188 0.14 -0.73 -5.98
C THR A 188 1.61 -0.30 -5.98
N ALA A 189 2.29 -0.32 -4.83
CA ALA A 189 3.73 -0.05 -4.74
C ALA A 189 4.52 -1.13 -5.49
N ALA A 190 4.23 -2.41 -5.22
CA ALA A 190 4.91 -3.54 -5.86
C ALA A 190 4.78 -3.49 -7.40
N THR A 191 3.58 -3.19 -7.92
CA THR A 191 3.34 -3.06 -9.36
C THR A 191 4.12 -1.88 -9.95
N CYS A 192 4.15 -0.74 -9.27
CA CYS A 192 4.93 0.43 -9.70
C CYS A 192 6.42 0.07 -9.87
N ILE A 193 6.99 -0.62 -8.88
CA ILE A 193 8.39 -1.05 -8.87
C ILE A 193 8.65 -2.08 -9.96
N TRP A 194 7.73 -3.01 -10.18
CA TRP A 194 7.81 -3.97 -11.29
C TRP A 194 7.83 -3.27 -12.66
N ILE A 195 6.95 -2.29 -12.89
CA ILE A 195 6.92 -1.53 -14.15
C ILE A 195 8.26 -0.80 -14.37
N ILE A 196 8.81 -0.17 -13.32
CA ILE A 196 10.12 0.48 -13.39
C ILE A 196 11.21 -0.53 -13.82
N ASP A 197 11.25 -1.72 -13.20
CA ASP A 197 12.22 -2.77 -13.57
C ASP A 197 12.03 -3.23 -15.02
N GLN A 198 10.79 -3.45 -15.48
CA GLN A 198 10.53 -3.88 -16.86
C GLN A 198 10.96 -2.82 -17.88
N ILE A 199 10.64 -1.54 -17.65
CA ILE A 199 11.04 -0.46 -18.56
C ILE A 199 12.57 -0.36 -18.63
N THR A 200 13.23 -0.38 -17.47
CA THR A 200 14.68 -0.16 -17.38
C THR A 200 15.52 -1.35 -17.85
N SER A 201 15.03 -2.58 -17.67
CA SER A 201 15.68 -3.79 -18.18
C SER A 201 15.35 -4.08 -19.65
N GLY A 202 14.19 -3.63 -20.13
CA GLY A 202 13.75 -3.82 -21.52
C GLY A 202 14.34 -2.80 -22.49
N TYR A 203 14.68 -1.58 -22.05
CA TYR A 203 15.21 -0.56 -22.95
C TYR A 203 16.50 -1.02 -23.66
N GLY A 204 16.52 -0.87 -24.99
CA GLY A 204 17.63 -1.29 -25.87
C GLY A 204 17.61 -2.78 -26.24
N SER A 205 16.78 -3.61 -25.62
CA SER A 205 16.64 -5.04 -25.93
C SER A 205 15.26 -5.40 -26.48
N ASP A 206 14.21 -4.80 -25.93
CA ASP A 206 12.83 -4.90 -26.38
C ASP A 206 12.47 -3.68 -27.22
N SER A 207 12.04 -3.90 -28.47
CA SER A 207 11.74 -2.82 -29.41
C SER A 207 10.53 -1.98 -29.02
N GLU A 208 9.54 -2.56 -28.36
CA GLU A 208 8.32 -1.85 -27.95
C GLU A 208 8.61 -0.98 -26.73
N ILE A 209 9.30 -1.52 -25.72
CA ILE A 209 9.74 -0.74 -24.55
C ILE A 209 10.69 0.39 -24.99
N THR A 210 11.62 0.11 -25.92
CA THR A 210 12.54 1.13 -26.44
C THR A 210 11.77 2.26 -27.12
N ALA A 211 10.83 1.92 -28.02
CA ALA A 211 10.01 2.91 -28.69
C ALA A 211 9.19 3.77 -27.69
N LEU A 212 8.68 3.15 -26.63
CA LEU A 212 7.92 3.84 -25.58
C LEU A 212 8.78 4.82 -24.77
N VAL A 213 10.00 4.43 -24.38
CA VAL A 213 10.93 5.33 -23.67
C VAL A 213 11.43 6.46 -24.58
N ASP A 214 11.59 6.20 -25.87
CA ASP A 214 11.98 7.23 -26.84
C ASP A 214 10.87 8.23 -27.15
N GLN A 215 9.61 7.82 -26.99
CA GLN A 215 8.45 8.69 -27.19
C GLN A 215 8.02 9.46 -25.93
N TYR A 216 8.23 8.90 -24.74
CA TYR A 216 7.70 9.42 -23.48
C TYR A 216 8.76 9.56 -22.37
N ASP A 217 8.59 10.56 -21.52
CA ASP A 217 9.24 10.63 -20.21
C ASP A 217 8.36 9.94 -19.16
N TRP A 218 8.93 8.98 -18.44
CA TRP A 218 8.18 8.23 -17.43
C TRP A 218 8.53 8.73 -16.05
N LYS A 219 7.52 9.08 -15.25
CA LYS A 219 7.70 9.59 -13.89
C LYS A 219 6.86 8.77 -12.92
N PHE A 220 7.52 8.17 -11.94
CA PHE A 220 6.90 7.31 -10.95
C PHE A 220 7.08 7.90 -9.56
N VAL A 221 6.04 7.81 -8.73
CA VAL A 221 6.09 7.97 -7.28
C VAL A 221 5.59 6.64 -6.68
N PRO A 222 6.47 5.66 -6.43
CA PRO A 222 6.05 4.32 -6.03
C PRO A 222 5.36 4.26 -4.66
N ILE A 223 5.75 5.14 -3.73
CA ILE A 223 5.20 5.24 -2.39
C ILE A 223 4.84 6.71 -2.12
N ALA A 224 3.60 7.10 -2.43
CA ALA A 224 3.12 8.45 -2.20
C ALA A 224 2.77 8.74 -0.72
N ASN A 225 2.50 7.70 0.07
CA ASN A 225 2.21 7.80 1.51
C ASN A 225 3.22 6.98 2.33
N PRO A 226 4.48 7.44 2.46
CA PRO A 226 5.54 6.65 3.08
C PRO A 226 5.34 6.41 4.58
N ASP A 227 4.71 7.35 5.30
CA ASP A 227 4.43 7.16 6.74
C ASP A 227 3.35 6.12 6.97
N GLY A 228 2.26 6.19 6.22
CA GLY A 228 1.22 5.18 6.26
C GLY A 228 1.77 3.83 5.84
N TYR A 229 2.53 3.77 4.75
CA TYR A 229 3.13 2.52 4.26
C TYR A 229 4.01 1.89 5.33
N ALA A 230 4.98 2.64 5.89
CA ALA A 230 5.83 2.14 6.96
C ALA A 230 5.02 1.65 8.18
N TYR A 231 3.92 2.32 8.51
CA TYR A 231 3.04 1.93 9.61
C TYR A 231 2.27 0.60 9.37
N THR A 232 2.08 0.21 8.12
CA THR A 232 1.46 -1.10 7.77
C THR A 232 2.41 -2.28 7.90
N TRP A 233 3.73 -2.05 7.92
CA TRP A 233 4.73 -3.11 8.05
C TRP A 233 4.95 -3.46 9.51
N SER A 234 4.90 -4.74 9.89
CA SER A 234 4.98 -5.17 11.30
C SER A 234 6.35 -4.95 11.98
N ASN A 235 7.40 -4.60 11.22
CA ASN A 235 8.79 -4.72 11.67
C ASN A 235 9.60 -3.40 11.67
N VAL A 236 8.96 -2.24 11.51
CA VAL A 236 9.68 -0.96 11.56
C VAL A 236 9.99 -0.61 13.02
N SER A 237 11.10 -1.14 13.52
CA SER A 237 11.72 -0.74 14.78
C SER A 237 12.38 0.62 14.61
N VAL A 238 11.62 1.71 14.66
CA VAL A 238 12.25 3.02 14.93
C VAL A 238 12.50 3.09 16.43
N ALA A 239 13.67 2.64 16.84
CA ALA A 239 14.18 2.91 18.18
C ALA A 239 14.59 4.38 18.24
N ILE A 240 13.64 5.31 18.38
CA ILE A 240 13.79 6.64 18.99
C ILE A 240 12.38 7.28 19.02
N ILE A 241 11.95 7.62 20.25
CA ILE A 241 10.70 8.27 20.66
C ILE A 241 9.54 7.32 21.02
N LEU A 242 9.49 7.08 22.33
CA LEU A 242 8.42 6.64 23.22
C LEU A 242 6.98 7.06 22.82
N LEU A 243 6.44 6.47 21.76
CA LEU A 243 5.01 6.26 21.61
C LEU A 243 4.83 4.81 21.18
N THR A 244 4.06 4.05 21.95
CA THR A 244 3.65 2.69 21.62
C THR A 244 2.90 2.71 20.30
N LEU A 245 3.61 2.55 19.18
CA LEU A 245 3.02 2.48 17.85
C LEU A 245 2.70 1.02 17.58
N ASN A 246 1.42 0.69 17.77
CA ASN A 246 0.87 -0.56 17.28
C ASN A 246 0.82 -0.48 15.76
N ASN A 247 1.58 -1.30 15.02
CA ASN A 247 1.55 -1.29 13.56
C ASN A 247 0.23 -1.95 13.07
N ASP A 248 -0.32 -1.42 11.99
CA ASP A 248 -1.67 -1.75 11.50
C ASP A 248 -1.60 -2.03 10.00
N ARG A 249 -1.65 -3.32 9.63
CA ARG A 249 -1.58 -3.78 8.23
C ARG A 249 -2.71 -3.21 7.36
N LEU A 250 -3.85 -2.89 7.95
CA LEU A 250 -5.03 -2.37 7.27
C LEU A 250 -5.10 -0.84 7.27
N TRP A 251 -4.05 -0.16 7.75
CA TRP A 251 -4.00 1.29 7.78
C TRP A 251 -4.05 1.87 6.38
N ARG A 252 -4.95 2.83 6.15
CA ARG A 252 -5.18 3.45 4.83
C ARG A 252 -4.59 4.86 4.71
N LYS A 253 -4.60 5.64 5.79
CA LYS A 253 -4.48 7.11 5.77
C LYS A 253 -3.03 7.58 5.90
N ASN A 254 -2.80 8.89 5.85
CA ASN A 254 -1.53 9.47 6.31
C ASN A 254 -1.43 9.47 7.85
N ARG A 255 -0.28 9.87 8.39
CA ARG A 255 0.00 9.87 9.85
C ARG A 255 -0.08 11.25 10.51
N VAL A 256 -0.80 12.21 9.90
CA VAL A 256 -1.01 13.54 10.51
C VAL A 256 -1.68 13.39 11.88
N PHE A 257 -1.16 14.13 12.87
CA PHE A 257 -1.62 14.19 14.27
C PHE A 257 -3.04 14.80 14.38
N ASN A 258 -4.04 14.09 13.87
CA ASN A 258 -5.49 14.28 14.02
C ASN A 258 -6.25 13.11 13.32
N GLY A 259 -5.71 11.89 13.42
CA GLY A 259 -6.34 10.70 12.86
C GLY A 259 -6.19 10.52 11.36
N GLY A 260 -5.29 11.26 10.68
CA GLY A 260 -5.01 11.16 9.26
C GLY A 260 -6.16 11.62 8.33
N TRP A 261 -5.84 12.42 7.32
CA TRP A 261 -6.80 12.81 6.27
C TRP A 261 -6.67 11.86 5.08
N GLN A 262 -7.78 11.53 4.40
CA GLN A 262 -7.71 10.94 3.06
C GLN A 262 -7.25 12.03 2.09
N LEU A 263 -6.08 11.86 1.46
CA LEU A 263 -5.70 12.71 0.33
C LEU A 263 -6.63 12.39 -0.84
N LYS A 264 -7.41 13.37 -1.28
CA LYS A 264 -8.08 13.37 -2.59
C LYS A 264 -7.29 14.33 -3.48
N ILE A 265 -6.59 13.81 -4.49
CA ILE A 265 -5.97 14.60 -5.54
C ILE A 265 -6.56 14.17 -6.89
N TRP A 266 -6.68 15.15 -7.78
CA TRP A 266 -7.35 15.12 -9.07
C TRP A 266 -6.62 14.26 -10.10
N VAL A 267 -7.35 13.40 -10.81
CA VAL A 267 -6.90 12.81 -12.07
C VAL A 267 -7.24 13.82 -13.18
N TYR A 268 -6.23 14.29 -13.90
CA TYR A 268 -6.46 14.99 -15.16
C TYR A 268 -6.67 13.91 -16.23
N GLU A 269 -7.92 13.71 -16.65
CA GLU A 269 -8.22 13.00 -17.89
C GLU A 269 -7.93 13.94 -19.06
N ASP A 270 -6.84 13.68 -19.79
CA ASP A 270 -6.70 14.16 -21.15
C ASP A 270 -7.02 13.04 -22.15
N SER A 271 -7.06 13.40 -23.43
CA SER A 271 -7.42 12.54 -24.56
C SER A 271 -6.48 11.35 -24.83
N GLU A 272 -5.45 11.10 -24.02
CA GLU A 272 -4.51 9.99 -24.19
C GLU A 272 -4.97 8.65 -23.59
N SER A 273 -6.15 8.60 -22.95
CA SER A 273 -6.64 7.39 -22.24
C SER A 273 -6.82 6.13 -23.09
N GLN A 274 -6.92 6.26 -24.42
CA GLN A 274 -7.00 5.11 -25.34
C GLN A 274 -5.62 4.49 -25.60
N ARG A 275 -4.59 5.31 -25.79
CA ARG A 275 -3.18 4.87 -25.94
C ARG A 275 -2.62 4.28 -24.65
N PHE A 276 -3.05 4.81 -23.50
CA PHE A 276 -2.71 4.25 -22.20
C PHE A 276 -3.19 2.79 -22.01
N ARG A 277 -4.34 2.42 -22.58
CA ARG A 277 -4.82 1.03 -22.55
C ARG A 277 -4.00 0.11 -23.43
N GLU A 278 -3.56 0.58 -24.60
CA GLU A 278 -2.66 -0.17 -25.49
C GLU A 278 -1.29 -0.40 -24.81
N ILE A 279 -0.75 0.60 -24.10
CA ILE A 279 0.48 0.48 -23.30
C ILE A 279 0.33 -0.54 -22.17
N LEU A 280 -0.80 -0.51 -21.46
CA LEU A 280 -1.08 -1.52 -20.42
C LEU A 280 -1.28 -2.91 -21.02
N GLU A 281 -1.81 -3.03 -22.24
CA GLU A 281 -1.94 -4.30 -22.95
C GLU A 281 -0.58 -4.86 -23.39
N ILE A 282 0.35 -4.01 -23.85
CA ILE A 282 1.74 -4.39 -24.16
C ILE A 282 2.46 -4.92 -22.91
N LEU A 283 2.33 -4.23 -21.77
CA LEU A 283 2.91 -4.71 -20.50
C LEU A 283 2.22 -5.99 -19.98
N ARG A 284 0.95 -6.21 -20.33
CA ARG A 284 0.11 -7.35 -19.93
C ARG A 284 0.33 -8.60 -20.78
N ASP A 285 0.75 -8.47 -22.04
CA ASP A 285 1.08 -9.60 -22.92
C ASP A 285 2.43 -10.26 -22.59
N SER A 286 3.21 -9.66 -21.68
CA SER A 286 4.22 -10.43 -20.96
C SER A 286 3.51 -11.39 -19.99
N GLU A 287 3.59 -12.71 -20.24
CA GLU A 287 2.91 -13.79 -19.48
C GLU A 287 3.05 -13.72 -17.94
N ARG A 288 3.95 -12.87 -17.42
CA ARG A 288 4.20 -12.65 -15.99
C ARG A 288 3.18 -11.79 -15.24
N PHE A 289 2.43 -10.90 -15.90
CA PHE A 289 1.57 -9.94 -15.17
C PHE A 289 0.44 -10.63 -14.38
N TYR A 290 -0.21 -11.62 -15.00
CA TYR A 290 -1.26 -12.41 -14.33
C TYR A 290 -0.70 -13.38 -13.30
N GLU A 291 0.44 -14.00 -13.58
CA GLU A 291 1.11 -14.88 -12.62
C GLU A 291 1.46 -14.14 -11.34
N ILE A 292 1.94 -12.89 -11.43
CA ILE A 292 2.33 -12.11 -10.25
C ILE A 292 1.11 -11.69 -9.41
N SER A 293 0.02 -11.22 -10.02
CA SER A 293 -1.23 -10.90 -9.28
C SER A 293 -1.88 -12.10 -8.60
N ALA A 294 -1.63 -13.31 -9.10
CA ALA A 294 -2.10 -14.58 -8.54
C ALA A 294 -1.09 -15.25 -7.59
N ARG A 295 0.16 -14.76 -7.56
CA ARG A 295 1.26 -15.27 -6.70
C ARG A 295 1.53 -14.38 -5.47
N PHE A 296 0.85 -13.23 -5.39
CA PHE A 296 0.77 -12.34 -4.23
C PHE A 296 -0.44 -12.63 -3.35
#